data_AF-A0AAW8WHK0-F1
#
_entry.id   AF-A0AAW8WHK0-F1
#
_cell.length_a   1.000
_cell.length_b   1.000
_cell.length_c   1.000
_cell.angle_alpha   90.00
_cell.angle_beta   90.00
_cell.angle_gamma   90.00
#
_symmetry.space_group_name_H-M   'P 1'
#
loop_
_entity.id
_entity.type
_entity.pdbx_description
1 polymer ?
#
loop_
_entity_poly.entity_id
_entity_poly.type
_entity_poly.pdbx_seq_one_letter_code
_entity_poly.pdbx_strand_id
1 'polypeptide(L)'
;MKKLVILGNGLDLNFGMHTSFKDFFDRSNNINKIKSLLNLYGKQNWYDMEDFIMRLSSTRPNGASMMTHPGVYQETYQKYVSNINFIRKNIIHYLKKEENELEIAHFSNNVETFLKNADSIINFNYTDAVTQAYNVSNEKIYHIHGSLKENFIILGNSNESLVEGIPKKYRIFSKPYLRDILDLRRYLSREKRYSRKNIQNIINIFKIYNIYNYTYYKLPPYFTNSKIYKILCELNDDYDENSKYFYDLKYMNFKAEHSFQLKEIRSLLLERQENVDILSPFLDYLHFNCFKPFKIRLPGLNKGKLTNIFPEDIKEITITQIAIIN
;
A
#
# COMPACT_ATOMS: atom_id res chain seq x y z
N MET A 1 -21.64 19.27 3.63
CA MET A 1 -20.25 19.59 3.23
C MET A 1 -19.37 18.44 3.68
N LYS A 2 -18.47 17.89 2.84
CA LYS A 2 -17.61 16.77 3.25
C LYS A 2 -16.23 17.25 3.72
N LYS A 3 -15.76 16.68 4.82
CA LYS A 3 -14.46 16.99 5.45
C LYS A 3 -13.52 15.80 5.42
N LEU A 4 -12.31 16.04 4.92
CA LEU A 4 -11.20 15.09 4.93
C LEU A 4 -10.14 15.52 5.95
N VAL A 5 -9.75 14.61 6.83
CA VAL A 5 -8.62 14.80 7.74
C VAL A 5 -7.46 13.92 7.30
N ILE A 6 -6.26 14.49 7.25
CA ILE A 6 -5.01 13.79 6.97
C ILE A 6 -4.17 13.80 8.24
N LEU A 7 -3.97 12.61 8.81
CA LEU A 7 -3.14 12.40 10.00
C LEU A 7 -1.73 12.02 9.55
N GLY A 8 -0.79 12.93 9.79
CA GLY A 8 0.62 12.73 9.45
C GLY A 8 1.32 11.70 10.33
N ASN A 9 2.51 11.26 9.88
CA ASN A 9 3.41 10.46 10.68
C ASN A 9 3.79 11.20 11.96
N GLY A 10 3.73 10.52 13.11
CA GLY A 10 4.16 11.05 14.40
C GLY A 10 3.03 11.53 15.31
N LEU A 11 1.76 11.41 14.91
CA LEU A 11 0.64 11.64 15.82
C LEU A 11 0.74 10.76 17.07
N ASP A 12 1.15 9.51 16.88
CA ASP A 12 1.39 8.55 17.95
C ASP A 12 2.40 9.09 18.99
N LEU A 13 3.40 9.87 18.56
CA LEU A 13 4.38 10.49 19.47
C LEU A 13 3.73 11.53 20.37
N ASN A 14 2.68 12.22 19.90
CA ASN A 14 1.93 13.18 20.69
C ASN A 14 1.00 12.52 21.72
N PHE A 15 0.73 11.22 21.56
CA PHE A 15 0.13 10.38 22.60
C PHE A 15 1.18 9.82 23.59
N GLY A 16 2.44 10.25 23.48
CA GLY A 16 3.54 9.76 24.31
C GLY A 16 4.06 8.38 23.90
N MET A 17 3.59 7.81 22.80
CA MET A 17 4.05 6.50 22.32
C MET A 17 5.46 6.60 21.74
N HIS A 18 6.27 5.56 21.90
CA HIS A 18 7.61 5.52 21.34
C HIS A 18 7.62 4.89 19.94
N THR A 19 6.91 5.49 18.99
CA THR A 19 6.71 4.91 17.65
C THR A 19 7.72 5.37 16.60
N SER A 20 8.70 6.20 16.97
CA SER A 20 9.72 6.64 16.03
C SER A 20 10.66 5.50 15.65
N PHE A 21 11.31 5.57 14.49
CA PHE A 21 12.35 4.59 14.15
C PHE A 21 13.50 4.63 15.15
N LYS A 22 13.84 5.81 15.67
CA LYS A 22 14.86 5.96 16.72
C LYS A 22 14.49 5.14 17.96
N ASP A 23 13.26 5.28 18.45
CA ASP A 23 12.78 4.53 19.61
C ASP A 23 12.80 3.02 19.37
N PHE A 24 12.31 2.58 18.20
CA PHE A 24 12.38 1.18 17.79
C PHE A 24 13.80 0.64 17.87
N PHE A 25 14.76 1.41 17.37
CA PHE A 25 16.14 1.02 17.36
C PHE A 25 16.80 1.03 18.75
N ASP A 26 16.44 1.98 19.61
CA ASP A 26 17.00 2.07 20.97
C ASP A 26 16.39 1.01 21.90
N ARG A 27 15.16 0.56 21.64
CA ARG A 27 14.38 -0.30 22.55
C ARG A 27 14.13 -1.73 22.05
N SER A 28 14.48 -2.05 20.80
CA SER A 28 14.27 -3.39 20.24
C SER A 28 15.31 -4.40 20.73
N ASN A 29 14.81 -5.55 21.21
CA ASN A 29 15.64 -6.69 21.62
C ASN A 29 16.50 -7.28 20.49
N ASN A 30 16.18 -7.00 19.22
CA ASN A 30 16.90 -7.53 18.06
C ASN A 30 17.86 -6.50 17.43
N ILE A 31 18.18 -5.43 18.14
CA ILE A 31 18.93 -4.29 17.59
C ILE A 31 20.27 -4.66 16.95
N ASN A 32 21.08 -5.52 17.58
CA ASN A 32 22.39 -5.89 17.05
C ASN A 32 22.30 -6.66 15.73
N LYS A 33 21.32 -7.57 15.64
CA LYS A 33 21.02 -8.30 14.41
C LYS A 33 20.48 -7.36 13.34
N ILE A 34 19.63 -6.40 13.71
CA ILE A 34 19.13 -5.42 12.74
C ILE A 34 20.29 -4.53 12.24
N LYS A 35 21.13 -3.99 13.13
CA LYS A 35 22.31 -3.18 12.77
C LYS A 35 23.26 -3.92 11.84
N SER A 36 23.50 -5.22 12.07
CA SER A 36 24.34 -6.04 11.19
C SER A 36 23.69 -6.28 9.83
N LEU A 37 22.39 -6.58 9.76
CA LEU A 37 21.66 -6.75 8.49
C LEU A 37 21.64 -5.48 7.64
N LEU A 38 21.72 -4.32 8.29
CA LEU A 38 21.67 -3.01 7.67
C LEU A 38 23.07 -2.42 7.38
N ASN A 39 24.16 -3.10 7.77
CA ASN A 39 25.54 -2.59 7.68
C ASN A 39 25.66 -1.15 8.24
N LEU A 40 25.09 -0.90 9.43
CA LEU A 40 24.98 0.45 10.02
C LEU A 40 26.11 0.80 10.99
N TYR A 41 27.10 -0.08 11.19
CA TYR A 41 28.24 0.22 12.06
C TYR A 41 28.97 1.49 11.58
N GLY A 42 29.06 2.50 12.48
CA GLY A 42 29.77 3.76 12.22
C GLY A 42 29.01 4.82 11.41
N LYS A 43 27.72 4.62 11.06
CA LYS A 43 26.94 5.61 10.29
C LYS A 43 26.14 6.55 11.19
N GLN A 44 26.21 7.86 10.91
CA GLN A 44 25.30 8.83 11.51
C GLN A 44 23.89 8.66 10.91
N ASN A 45 22.83 8.96 11.69
CA ASN A 45 21.41 8.87 11.29
C ASN A 45 20.92 7.47 10.87
N TRP A 46 21.45 6.44 11.49
CA TRP A 46 21.09 5.04 11.25
C TRP A 46 19.62 4.69 11.57
N TYR A 47 18.87 5.62 12.18
CA TYR A 47 17.43 5.55 12.37
C TYR A 47 16.60 5.97 11.13
N ASP A 48 17.21 6.53 10.08
CA ASP A 48 16.49 6.85 8.84
C ASP A 48 16.29 5.61 7.96
N MET A 49 15.20 4.91 8.24
CA MET A 49 14.80 3.71 7.50
C MET A 49 14.43 4.00 6.04
N GLU A 50 13.90 5.19 5.72
CA GLU A 50 13.52 5.51 4.34
C GLU A 50 14.75 5.73 3.46
N ASP A 51 15.70 6.52 3.94
CA ASP A 51 16.99 6.75 3.28
C ASP A 51 17.82 5.47 3.22
N PHE A 52 17.77 4.62 4.26
CA PHE A 52 18.36 3.28 4.20
C PHE A 52 17.75 2.43 3.07
N ILE A 53 16.43 2.34 3.01
CA ILE A 53 15.74 1.57 1.97
C ILE A 53 16.00 2.17 0.58
N MET A 54 16.12 3.49 0.48
CA MET A 54 16.51 4.19 -0.73
C MET A 54 17.90 3.76 -1.18
N ARG A 55 18.92 3.83 -0.31
CA ARG A 55 20.28 3.35 -0.62
C ARG A 55 20.31 1.89 -1.05
N LEU A 56 19.60 1.01 -0.33
CA LEU A 56 19.47 -0.39 -0.73
C LEU A 56 18.78 -0.56 -2.09
N SER A 57 17.91 0.37 -2.48
CA SER A 57 17.28 0.38 -3.80
C SER A 57 18.28 0.82 -4.87
N SER A 58 19.13 1.80 -4.56
CA SER A 58 20.12 2.38 -5.47
C SER A 58 21.37 1.52 -5.67
N THR A 59 21.80 0.75 -4.66
CA THR A 59 22.98 -0.14 -4.75
C THR A 59 22.68 -1.46 -5.45
N ARG A 60 21.52 -1.59 -6.10
CA ARG A 60 21.13 -2.82 -6.79
C ARG A 60 21.84 -2.89 -8.14
N PRO A 61 22.20 -4.10 -8.61
CA PRO A 61 22.68 -4.26 -9.97
C PRO A 61 21.63 -3.71 -10.93
N ASN A 62 22.06 -2.87 -11.88
CA ASN A 62 21.17 -2.28 -12.87
C ASN A 62 20.51 -3.38 -13.75
N GLY A 63 19.50 -3.02 -14.53
CA GLY A 63 18.79 -3.98 -15.40
C GLY A 63 19.72 -4.77 -16.33
N ALA A 64 20.86 -4.19 -16.73
CA ALA A 64 21.87 -4.89 -17.53
C ALA A 64 22.60 -5.99 -16.75
N SER A 65 22.99 -5.72 -15.50
CA SER A 65 23.60 -6.74 -14.62
C SER A 65 22.64 -7.89 -14.29
N MET A 66 21.33 -7.65 -14.29
CA MET A 66 20.33 -8.71 -14.15
C MET A 66 20.33 -9.68 -15.33
N MET A 67 20.60 -9.17 -16.54
CA MET A 67 20.65 -9.99 -17.75
C MET A 67 21.96 -10.77 -17.85
N THR A 68 23.07 -10.23 -17.36
CA THR A 68 24.39 -10.89 -17.43
C THR A 68 24.60 -11.92 -16.33
N HIS A 69 24.05 -11.71 -15.12
CA HIS A 69 24.22 -12.63 -13.98
C HIS A 69 22.92 -12.87 -13.21
N PRO A 70 21.93 -13.56 -13.82
CA PRO A 70 20.60 -13.72 -13.23
C PRO A 70 20.60 -14.48 -11.89
N GLY A 71 21.49 -15.46 -11.71
CA GLY A 71 21.61 -16.25 -10.46
C GLY A 71 22.07 -15.41 -9.26
N VAL A 72 23.16 -14.66 -9.43
CA VAL A 72 23.72 -13.78 -8.37
C VAL A 72 22.71 -12.70 -7.96
N TYR A 73 21.97 -12.17 -8.93
CA TYR A 73 20.91 -11.20 -8.65
C TYR A 73 19.77 -11.82 -7.84
N GLN A 74 19.32 -13.02 -8.21
CA GLN A 74 18.26 -13.74 -7.51
C GLN A 74 18.64 -14.03 -6.05
N GLU A 75 19.86 -14.49 -5.80
CA GLU A 75 20.38 -14.73 -4.44
C GLU A 75 20.45 -13.44 -3.61
N THR A 76 21.04 -12.40 -4.20
CA THR A 76 21.13 -11.07 -3.56
C THR A 76 19.75 -10.52 -3.23
N TYR A 77 18.81 -10.66 -4.15
CA TYR A 77 17.42 -10.28 -3.95
C TYR A 77 16.77 -11.07 -2.80
N GLN A 78 16.90 -12.39 -2.78
CA GLN A 78 16.35 -13.24 -1.72
C GLN A 78 16.91 -12.87 -0.33
N LYS A 79 18.19 -12.52 -0.26
CA LYS A 79 18.82 -11.98 0.96
C LYS A 79 18.14 -10.68 1.40
N TYR A 80 17.97 -9.71 0.50
CA TYR A 80 17.29 -8.45 0.82
C TYR A 80 15.83 -8.63 1.25
N VAL A 81 15.07 -9.49 0.57
CA VAL A 81 13.71 -9.87 0.95
C VAL A 81 13.68 -10.39 2.38
N SER A 82 14.59 -11.29 2.70
CA SER A 82 14.64 -11.95 4.02
C SER A 82 14.96 -10.93 5.11
N ASN A 83 15.94 -10.06 4.88
CA ASN A 83 16.34 -9.00 5.81
C ASN A 83 15.18 -8.04 6.08
N ILE A 84 14.49 -7.58 5.03
CA ILE A 84 13.42 -6.58 5.17
C ILE A 84 12.16 -7.19 5.76
N ASN A 85 11.86 -8.45 5.45
CA ASN A 85 10.82 -9.19 6.15
C ASN A 85 11.14 -9.35 7.64
N PHE A 86 12.40 -9.60 8.00
CA PHE A 86 12.83 -9.67 9.39
C PHE A 86 12.66 -8.33 10.10
N ILE A 87 13.14 -7.23 9.51
CA ILE A 87 13.01 -5.88 10.08
C ILE A 87 11.53 -5.50 10.25
N ARG A 88 10.71 -5.70 9.20
CA ARG A 88 9.27 -5.42 9.23
C ARG A 88 8.55 -6.19 10.33
N LYS A 89 8.86 -7.48 10.51
CA LYS A 89 8.29 -8.29 11.60
C LYS A 89 8.65 -7.73 12.98
N ASN A 90 9.90 -7.30 13.15
CA ASN A 90 10.35 -6.70 14.41
C ASN A 90 9.68 -5.36 14.68
N ILE A 91 9.52 -4.50 13.68
CA ILE A 91 8.80 -3.22 13.81
C ILE A 91 7.34 -3.48 14.19
N ILE A 92 6.65 -4.41 13.50
CA ILE A 92 5.26 -4.76 13.85
C ILE A 92 5.17 -5.28 15.29
N HIS A 93 6.08 -6.15 15.71
CA HIS A 93 6.07 -6.69 17.07
C HIS A 93 6.31 -5.59 18.12
N TYR A 94 7.28 -4.72 17.88
CA TYR A 94 7.59 -3.58 18.74
C TYR A 94 6.41 -2.62 18.84
N LEU A 95 5.86 -2.16 17.72
CA LEU A 95 4.76 -1.21 17.71
C LEU A 95 3.47 -1.78 18.31
N LYS A 96 3.23 -3.10 18.21
CA LYS A 96 2.11 -3.75 18.91
C LYS A 96 2.27 -3.71 20.43
N LYS A 97 3.50 -3.79 20.92
CA LYS A 97 3.78 -3.63 22.35
C LYS A 97 3.47 -2.19 22.78
N GLU A 98 4.02 -1.20 22.06
CA GLU A 98 3.76 0.22 22.32
C GLU A 98 2.26 0.56 22.25
N GLU A 99 1.53 0.01 21.28
CA GLU A 99 0.07 0.21 21.14
C GLU A 99 -0.72 -0.41 22.30
N ASN A 100 -0.30 -1.57 22.82
CA ASN A 100 -0.96 -2.20 23.97
C ASN A 100 -0.64 -1.50 25.31
N GLU A 101 0.49 -0.80 25.37
CA GLU A 101 0.94 -0.03 26.55
C GLU A 101 0.43 1.42 26.52
N LEU A 102 -0.32 1.81 25.47
CA LEU A 102 -0.93 3.13 25.37
C LEU A 102 -1.91 3.34 26.51
N GLU A 103 -1.54 4.19 27.47
CA GLU A 103 -2.48 4.71 28.45
C GLU A 103 -3.47 5.63 27.73
N ILE A 104 -4.73 5.22 27.68
CA ILE A 104 -5.84 6.03 27.15
C ILE A 104 -6.16 7.11 28.19
N ALA A 105 -5.25 8.07 28.36
CA ALA A 105 -5.52 9.26 29.14
C ALA A 105 -6.48 10.17 28.36
N HIS A 106 -7.37 10.86 29.07
CA HIS A 106 -8.43 11.70 28.49
C HIS A 106 -7.87 12.80 27.55
N PHE A 107 -7.80 12.50 26.26
CA PHE A 107 -7.38 13.46 25.25
C PHE A 107 -8.47 14.51 25.00
N SER A 108 -8.09 15.68 24.47
CA SER A 108 -8.96 16.85 24.30
C SER A 108 -10.29 16.53 23.60
N ASN A 109 -11.42 16.85 24.26
CA ASN A 109 -12.77 16.75 23.70
C ASN A 109 -12.93 17.49 22.36
N ASN A 110 -12.16 18.57 22.16
CA ASN A 110 -12.17 19.32 20.91
C ASN A 110 -11.59 18.50 19.75
N VAL A 111 -10.51 17.75 20.02
CA VAL A 111 -9.89 16.86 19.01
C VAL A 111 -10.81 15.67 18.74
N GLU A 112 -11.40 15.08 19.77
CA GLU A 112 -12.39 14.01 19.60
C GLU A 112 -13.54 14.47 18.69
N THR A 113 -14.14 15.63 19.00
CA THR A 113 -15.23 16.22 18.23
C THR A 113 -14.80 16.49 16.79
N PHE A 114 -13.62 17.08 16.60
CA PHE A 114 -13.05 17.36 15.29
C PHE A 114 -12.88 16.08 14.44
N LEU A 115 -12.31 15.01 15.03
CA LEU A 115 -12.07 13.75 14.32
C LEU A 115 -13.37 12.97 14.06
N LYS A 116 -14.30 12.95 15.02
CA LYS A 116 -15.62 12.30 14.82
C LYS A 116 -16.44 12.98 13.73
N ASN A 117 -16.30 14.31 13.60
CA ASN A 117 -16.94 15.11 12.55
C ASN A 117 -16.28 14.98 11.18
N ALA A 118 -15.12 14.34 11.06
CA ALA A 118 -14.55 14.02 9.75
C ALA A 118 -15.45 13.02 9.01
N ASP A 119 -15.62 13.22 7.71
CA ASP A 119 -16.30 12.26 6.85
C ASP A 119 -15.36 11.13 6.43
N SER A 120 -14.08 11.45 6.22
CA SER A 120 -13.01 10.50 5.92
C SER A 120 -11.70 10.93 6.57
N ILE A 121 -10.85 9.96 6.87
CA ILE A 121 -9.54 10.16 7.47
C ILE A 121 -8.51 9.35 6.71
N ILE A 122 -7.44 9.98 6.24
CA ILE A 122 -6.22 9.28 5.78
C ILE A 122 -5.24 9.24 6.95
N ASN A 123 -4.87 8.05 7.39
CA ASN A 123 -3.89 7.86 8.46
C ASN A 123 -2.56 7.34 7.88
N PHE A 124 -1.48 8.06 8.16
CA PHE A 124 -0.13 7.64 7.80
C PHE A 124 0.52 6.76 8.87
N ASN A 125 0.01 6.79 10.11
CA ASN A 125 0.50 5.96 11.20
C ASN A 125 0.05 4.49 11.03
N TYR A 126 0.85 3.58 11.59
CA TYR A 126 0.58 2.14 11.54
C TYR A 126 -0.37 1.67 12.65
N THR A 127 -0.43 2.40 13.75
CA THR A 127 -1.26 2.09 14.92
C THR A 127 -2.69 2.55 14.71
N ASP A 128 -3.62 1.95 15.44
CA ASP A 128 -5.02 2.37 15.56
C ASP A 128 -5.20 3.33 16.77
N ALA A 129 -4.13 4.01 17.21
CA ALA A 129 -4.14 4.86 18.42
C ALA A 129 -5.27 5.90 18.41
N VAL A 130 -5.58 6.49 17.24
CA VAL A 130 -6.69 7.44 17.06
C VAL A 130 -8.05 6.83 17.37
N THR A 131 -8.28 5.60 16.91
CA THR A 131 -9.51 4.86 17.18
C THR A 131 -9.64 4.57 18.67
N GLN A 132 -8.53 4.18 19.31
CA GLN A 132 -8.50 3.85 20.74
C GLN A 132 -8.67 5.10 21.63
N ALA A 133 -7.98 6.19 21.28
CA ALA A 133 -7.96 7.44 22.03
C ALA A 133 -9.25 8.26 21.91
N TYR A 134 -9.85 8.31 20.72
CA TYR A 134 -10.96 9.22 20.41
C TYR A 134 -12.25 8.51 19.99
N ASN A 135 -12.30 7.17 20.07
CA ASN A 135 -13.46 6.37 19.66
C ASN A 135 -13.98 6.74 18.25
N VAL A 136 -13.04 6.98 17.32
CA VAL A 136 -13.34 7.26 15.92
C VAL A 136 -13.59 5.94 15.20
N SER A 137 -14.66 5.84 14.42
CA SER A 137 -14.93 4.61 13.68
C SER A 137 -13.83 4.29 12.67
N ASN A 138 -13.27 3.07 12.75
CA ASN A 138 -12.34 2.52 11.76
C ASN A 138 -12.89 2.55 10.32
N GLU A 139 -14.22 2.58 10.17
CA GLU A 139 -14.90 2.68 8.88
C GLU A 139 -14.71 4.04 8.19
N LYS A 140 -14.15 5.03 8.89
CA LYS A 140 -13.77 6.33 8.32
C LYS A 140 -12.28 6.44 8.05
N ILE A 141 -11.47 5.46 8.46
CA ILE A 141 -10.00 5.57 8.46
C ILE A 141 -9.39 4.72 7.35
N TYR A 142 -8.58 5.38 6.52
CA TYR A 142 -7.77 4.76 5.48
C TYR A 142 -6.29 4.80 5.87
N HIS A 143 -5.73 3.66 6.28
CA HIS A 143 -4.29 3.56 6.52
C HIS A 143 -3.53 3.42 5.21
N ILE A 144 -2.84 4.48 4.77
CA ILE A 144 -2.17 4.51 3.45
C ILE A 144 -0.92 3.60 3.39
N HIS A 145 -0.32 3.31 4.54
CA HIS A 145 0.84 2.43 4.67
C HIS A 145 0.52 1.10 5.34
N GLY A 146 -0.77 0.74 5.43
CA GLY A 146 -1.25 -0.43 6.17
C GLY A 146 -1.25 -0.21 7.67
N SER A 147 -1.72 -1.20 8.44
CA SER A 147 -1.80 -1.11 9.90
C SER A 147 -1.32 -2.37 10.63
N LEU A 148 -1.13 -2.24 11.94
CA LEU A 148 -0.78 -3.36 12.83
C LEU A 148 -1.87 -4.44 12.84
N LYS A 149 -3.15 -4.04 12.74
CA LYS A 149 -4.32 -4.92 12.60
C LYS A 149 -4.26 -5.79 11.35
N GLU A 150 -3.79 -5.22 10.23
CA GLU A 150 -3.61 -5.93 8.97
C GLU A 150 -2.38 -6.86 8.96
N ASN A 151 -1.53 -6.75 10.00
CA ASN A 151 -0.22 -7.39 10.09
C ASN A 151 0.63 -7.15 8.83
N PHE A 152 0.48 -5.96 8.24
CA PHE A 152 1.14 -5.56 7.01
C PHE A 152 1.36 -4.05 7.04
N ILE A 153 2.62 -3.66 7.18
CA ILE A 153 3.06 -2.26 7.07
C ILE A 153 3.92 -2.08 5.82
N ILE A 154 3.85 -0.89 5.24
CA ILE A 154 4.64 -0.48 4.08
C ILE A 154 5.88 0.25 4.57
N LEU A 155 7.03 -0.39 4.35
CA LEU A 155 8.37 0.19 4.49
C LEU A 155 8.98 0.25 3.10
N GLY A 156 9.26 1.45 2.60
CA GLY A 156 9.64 1.62 1.20
C GLY A 156 10.03 3.06 0.89
N ASN A 157 10.65 3.25 -0.27
CA ASN A 157 10.94 4.54 -0.85
C ASN A 157 9.82 4.93 -1.85
N SER A 158 9.57 6.24 -1.96
CA SER A 158 8.56 6.80 -2.88
C SER A 158 9.13 7.17 -4.27
N ASN A 159 10.45 7.16 -4.44
CA ASN A 159 11.13 7.51 -5.67
C ASN A 159 11.00 6.37 -6.71
N GLU A 160 10.02 6.51 -7.61
CA GLU A 160 9.73 5.52 -8.65
C GLU A 160 10.87 5.39 -9.68
N SER A 161 11.70 6.42 -9.87
CA SER A 161 12.83 6.37 -10.81
C SER A 161 13.87 5.31 -10.42
N LEU A 162 14.05 5.06 -9.12
CA LEU A 162 14.99 4.05 -8.61
C LEU A 162 14.59 2.62 -8.93
N VAL A 163 13.33 2.41 -9.30
CA VAL A 163 12.80 1.10 -9.65
C VAL A 163 12.40 1.04 -11.12
N GLU A 164 12.68 2.04 -11.94
CA GLU A 164 12.35 2.00 -13.37
C GLU A 164 13.04 0.80 -14.05
N GLY A 165 12.31 0.09 -14.93
CA GLY A 165 12.81 -1.10 -15.63
C GLY A 165 12.97 -2.37 -14.77
N ILE A 166 12.83 -2.30 -13.44
CA ILE A 166 12.99 -3.47 -12.55
C ILE A 166 11.71 -4.34 -12.52
N PRO A 167 11.74 -5.66 -12.72
CA PRO A 167 10.54 -6.49 -12.58
C PRO A 167 9.83 -6.33 -11.22
N LYS A 168 8.49 -6.28 -11.17
CA LYS A 168 7.70 -6.09 -9.92
C LYS A 168 8.12 -7.03 -8.79
N LYS A 169 8.44 -8.29 -9.09
CA LYS A 169 8.93 -9.24 -8.10
C LYS A 169 10.15 -8.75 -7.32
N TYR A 170 10.92 -7.78 -7.83
CA TYR A 170 12.12 -7.25 -7.17
C TYR A 170 11.92 -5.87 -6.53
N ARG A 171 10.70 -5.32 -6.57
CA ARG A 171 10.36 -3.97 -6.09
C ARG A 171 9.93 -3.92 -4.64
N ILE A 172 10.45 -4.82 -3.80
CA ILE A 172 10.11 -4.90 -2.38
C ILE A 172 10.35 -3.62 -1.56
N PHE A 173 10.98 -2.61 -2.15
CA PHE A 173 11.24 -1.29 -1.57
C PHE A 173 10.42 -0.16 -2.20
N SER A 174 9.55 -0.42 -3.17
CA SER A 174 8.72 0.60 -3.79
C SER A 174 7.41 0.74 -3.02
N LYS A 175 7.19 1.92 -2.39
CA LYS A 175 5.91 2.25 -1.73
C LYS A 175 4.71 2.04 -2.67
N PRO A 176 4.71 2.53 -3.92
CA PRO A 176 3.63 2.27 -4.89
C PRO A 176 3.34 0.78 -5.09
N TYR A 177 4.37 -0.04 -5.32
CA TYR A 177 4.19 -1.49 -5.47
C TYR A 177 3.62 -2.14 -4.20
N LEU A 178 4.12 -1.75 -3.03
CA LEU A 178 3.62 -2.28 -1.76
C LEU A 178 2.16 -1.84 -1.48
N ARG A 179 1.73 -0.67 -1.99
CA ARG A 179 0.33 -0.23 -1.95
C ARG A 179 -0.56 -1.06 -2.86
N ASP A 180 -0.11 -1.43 -4.06
CA ASP A 180 -0.84 -2.40 -4.91
C ASP A 180 -1.05 -3.73 -4.16
N ILE A 181 -0.02 -4.23 -3.48
CA ILE A 181 -0.11 -5.47 -2.67
C ILE A 181 -1.10 -5.29 -1.52
N LEU A 182 -1.08 -4.13 -0.85
CA LEU A 182 -2.00 -3.81 0.24
C LEU A 182 -3.45 -3.74 -0.25
N ASP A 183 -3.70 -3.09 -1.38
CA ASP A 183 -5.05 -3.00 -1.96
C ASP A 183 -5.59 -4.37 -2.37
N LEU A 184 -4.76 -5.20 -3.00
CA LEU A 184 -5.11 -6.59 -3.30
C LEU A 184 -5.45 -7.37 -2.02
N ARG A 185 -4.64 -7.23 -0.96
CA ARG A 185 -4.92 -7.88 0.34
C ARG A 185 -6.26 -7.45 0.91
N ARG A 186 -6.56 -6.15 0.87
CA ARG A 186 -7.82 -5.58 1.35
C ARG A 186 -9.01 -6.05 0.51
N TYR A 187 -8.87 -6.07 -0.82
CA TYR A 187 -9.87 -6.61 -1.74
C TYR A 187 -10.18 -8.07 -1.41
N LEU A 188 -9.15 -8.93 -1.42
CA LEU A 188 -9.34 -10.36 -1.17
C LEU A 188 -9.86 -10.68 0.23
N SER A 189 -9.54 -9.85 1.24
CA SER A 189 -10.03 -10.05 2.62
C SER A 189 -11.52 -9.68 2.78
N ARG A 190 -12.06 -8.82 1.92
CA ARG A 190 -13.50 -8.48 1.89
C ARG A 190 -14.30 -9.58 1.19
N GLU A 191 -13.69 -10.27 0.24
CA GLU A 191 -14.25 -11.41 -0.45
C GLU A 191 -14.30 -12.64 0.48
N LYS A 192 -15.47 -12.90 1.08
CA LYS A 192 -15.67 -14.03 2.03
C LYS A 192 -15.35 -15.42 1.45
N ARG A 193 -15.21 -15.53 0.13
CA ARG A 193 -14.93 -16.77 -0.62
C ARG A 193 -13.47 -17.23 -0.59
N TYR A 194 -12.52 -16.39 -0.17
CA TYR A 194 -11.09 -16.76 -0.20
C TYR A 194 -10.54 -17.10 1.19
N SER A 195 -10.00 -18.32 1.32
CA SER A 195 -9.24 -18.72 2.52
C SER A 195 -7.92 -17.94 2.64
N ARG A 196 -7.36 -17.84 3.86
CA ARG A 196 -6.04 -17.20 4.08
C ARG A 196 -4.93 -17.82 3.21
N LYS A 197 -4.96 -19.14 3.00
CA LYS A 197 -4.00 -19.85 2.13
C LYS A 197 -4.16 -19.42 0.67
N ASN A 198 -5.41 -19.33 0.19
CA ASN A 198 -5.71 -18.90 -1.17
C ASN A 198 -5.23 -17.46 -1.40
N ILE A 199 -5.50 -16.55 -0.45
CA ILE A 199 -5.04 -15.16 -0.50
C ILE A 199 -3.51 -15.11 -0.66
N GLN A 200 -2.76 -15.89 0.11
CA GLN A 200 -1.30 -15.89 0.03
C GLN A 200 -0.78 -16.41 -1.32
N ASN A 201 -1.43 -17.43 -1.90
CA ASN A 201 -1.09 -17.95 -3.22
C ASN A 201 -1.35 -16.89 -4.31
N ILE A 202 -2.51 -16.23 -4.29
CA ILE A 202 -2.87 -15.16 -5.23
C ILE A 202 -1.88 -14.00 -5.14
N ILE A 203 -1.49 -13.60 -3.92
CA ILE A 203 -0.47 -12.55 -3.72
C ILE A 203 0.89 -12.96 -4.29
N ASN A 204 1.31 -14.22 -4.08
CA ASN A 204 2.58 -14.70 -4.61
C ASN A 204 2.60 -14.65 -6.14
N ILE A 205 1.48 -14.96 -6.78
CA ILE A 205 1.29 -14.83 -8.22
C ILE A 205 1.34 -13.37 -8.63
N PHE A 206 0.57 -12.50 -7.97
CA PHE A 206 0.59 -11.06 -8.22
C PHE A 206 2.01 -10.47 -8.18
N LYS A 207 2.86 -10.95 -7.25
CA LYS A 207 4.26 -10.48 -7.15
C LYS A 207 5.08 -10.85 -8.39
N ILE A 208 4.83 -12.01 -9.00
CA ILE A 208 5.56 -12.53 -10.15
C ILE A 208 5.05 -11.91 -11.46
N TYR A 209 3.77 -11.55 -11.53
CA TYR A 209 3.18 -10.89 -12.69
C TYR A 209 3.69 -9.44 -12.82
N ASN A 210 4.59 -9.23 -13.78
CA ASN A 210 5.18 -7.93 -14.08
C ASN A 210 4.24 -7.08 -14.94
N ILE A 211 3.17 -6.55 -14.34
CA ILE A 211 2.22 -5.64 -15.02
C ILE A 211 2.80 -4.23 -14.97
N TYR A 212 3.97 -4.01 -15.59
CA TYR A 212 4.75 -2.83 -15.24
C TYR A 212 4.08 -1.50 -15.61
N ASN A 213 3.01 -1.53 -16.38
CA ASN A 213 2.14 -0.39 -16.51
C ASN A 213 0.70 -0.89 -16.64
N TYR A 214 -0.20 -0.27 -15.91
CA TYR A 214 -1.59 -0.17 -16.32
C TYR A 214 -1.78 0.93 -17.40
N THR A 215 -0.75 1.07 -18.22
CA THR A 215 -0.69 1.79 -19.49
C THR A 215 -0.01 0.82 -20.46
N TYR A 216 -0.52 0.76 -21.68
CA TYR A 216 -0.28 -0.23 -22.73
C TYR A 216 1.19 -0.54 -23.08
N TYR A 217 2.18 0.29 -22.70
CA TYR A 217 3.54 0.21 -23.24
C TYR A 217 4.36 -1.05 -22.90
N LYS A 218 4.00 -1.86 -21.89
CA LYS A 218 4.78 -3.05 -21.49
C LYS A 218 3.90 -4.17 -20.92
N LEU A 219 3.02 -4.73 -21.77
CA LEU A 219 2.28 -5.95 -21.45
C LEU A 219 3.27 -7.13 -21.24
N PRO A 220 3.21 -7.87 -20.10
CA PRO A 220 4.00 -9.07 -19.93
C PRO A 220 3.63 -10.13 -20.99
N PRO A 221 4.48 -11.16 -21.23
CA PRO A 221 4.31 -12.12 -22.34
C PRO A 221 2.95 -12.85 -22.37
N TYR A 222 2.21 -12.87 -21.26
CA TYR A 222 0.87 -13.45 -21.14
C TYR A 222 -0.27 -12.60 -21.77
N PHE A 223 -0.01 -11.31 -22.01
CA PHE A 223 -0.96 -10.36 -22.61
C PHE A 223 -0.60 -10.04 -24.08
N THR A 224 0.20 -10.88 -24.73
CA THR A 224 0.61 -10.77 -26.15
C THR A 224 -0.54 -10.90 -27.15
N ASN A 225 -1.79 -10.99 -26.68
CA ASN A 225 -2.96 -10.98 -27.54
C ASN A 225 -3.20 -9.58 -28.10
N SER A 226 -3.08 -9.43 -29.41
CA SER A 226 -3.32 -8.18 -30.14
C SER A 226 -4.70 -7.58 -29.84
N LYS A 227 -5.72 -8.40 -29.61
CA LYS A 227 -7.08 -7.95 -29.26
C LYS A 227 -7.11 -7.33 -27.86
N ILE A 228 -6.52 -7.99 -26.87
CA ILE A 228 -6.45 -7.43 -25.50
C ILE A 228 -5.63 -6.14 -25.50
N TYR A 229 -4.51 -6.12 -26.21
CA TYR A 229 -3.67 -4.94 -26.37
C TYR A 229 -4.47 -3.77 -26.95
N LYS A 230 -5.21 -4.00 -28.05
CA LYS A 230 -6.03 -2.97 -28.69
C LYS A 230 -7.05 -2.37 -27.72
N ILE A 231 -7.80 -3.21 -27.00
CA ILE A 231 -8.80 -2.74 -26.03
C ILE A 231 -8.12 -1.92 -24.91
N LEU A 232 -6.97 -2.36 -24.40
CA LEU A 232 -6.25 -1.61 -23.36
C LEU A 232 -5.72 -0.25 -23.84
N CYS A 233 -5.34 -0.11 -25.11
CA CYS A 233 -4.98 1.19 -25.68
C CYS A 233 -6.18 2.13 -25.74
N GLU A 234 -7.32 1.66 -26.26
CA GLU A 234 -8.58 2.43 -26.32
C GLU A 234 -8.99 2.92 -24.92
N LEU A 235 -8.98 2.03 -23.93
CA LEU A 235 -9.26 2.36 -22.52
C LEU A 235 -8.27 3.37 -21.89
N ASN A 236 -7.08 3.52 -22.46
CA ASN A 236 -6.11 4.49 -21.97
C ASN A 236 -6.33 5.86 -22.57
N ASP A 237 -6.63 5.93 -23.86
CA ASP A 237 -6.94 7.18 -24.55
C ASP A 237 -8.21 7.82 -23.99
N ASP A 238 -9.17 7.00 -23.55
CA ASP A 238 -10.45 7.45 -22.97
C ASP A 238 -10.35 7.88 -21.47
N TYR A 239 -9.21 7.66 -20.80
CA TYR A 239 -9.05 8.02 -19.37
C TYR A 239 -7.88 8.97 -19.12
N ASP A 240 -8.24 10.24 -18.94
CA ASP A 240 -7.33 11.29 -18.47
C ASP A 240 -6.73 10.94 -17.08
N GLU A 241 -5.40 10.80 -17.01
CA GLU A 241 -4.64 10.39 -15.82
C GLU A 241 -4.62 11.41 -14.67
N ASN A 242 -5.32 12.54 -14.81
CA ASN A 242 -5.32 13.66 -13.86
C ASN A 242 -5.67 13.30 -12.39
N SER A 243 -6.17 12.08 -12.11
CA SER A 243 -6.28 11.53 -10.75
C SER A 243 -5.56 10.19 -10.63
N LYS A 244 -4.21 10.19 -10.65
CA LYS A 244 -3.39 8.98 -10.48
C LYS A 244 -3.66 8.25 -9.16
N TYR A 245 -4.09 8.96 -8.11
CA TYR A 245 -4.06 8.44 -6.74
C TYR A 245 -5.41 8.10 -6.11
N PHE A 246 -6.53 8.69 -6.57
CA PHE A 246 -7.83 8.53 -5.92
C PHE A 246 -8.86 7.83 -6.83
N TYR A 247 -9.82 7.18 -6.17
CA TYR A 247 -11.05 6.73 -6.79
C TYR A 247 -12.03 7.91 -6.77
N ASP A 248 -12.26 8.49 -7.94
CA ASP A 248 -13.03 9.72 -8.13
C ASP A 248 -14.27 9.49 -9.02
N LEU A 249 -15.09 10.52 -9.24
CA LEU A 249 -16.30 10.39 -10.05
C LEU A 249 -15.97 10.08 -11.51
N LYS A 250 -14.90 10.67 -12.05
CA LYS A 250 -14.42 10.38 -13.40
C LYS A 250 -14.09 8.89 -13.58
N TYR A 251 -13.36 8.32 -12.62
CA TYR A 251 -13.01 6.90 -12.63
C TYR A 251 -14.22 5.99 -12.45
N MET A 252 -15.21 6.40 -11.64
CA MET A 252 -16.47 5.67 -11.51
C MET A 252 -17.24 5.64 -12.83
N ASN A 253 -17.35 6.80 -13.51
CA ASN A 253 -18.04 6.90 -14.81
C ASN A 253 -17.30 6.11 -15.89
N PHE A 254 -15.97 6.26 -15.98
CA PHE A 254 -15.12 5.46 -16.87
C PHE A 254 -15.36 3.95 -16.66
N LYS A 255 -15.40 3.49 -15.41
CA LYS A 255 -15.68 2.08 -15.11
C LYS A 255 -17.06 1.63 -15.62
N ALA A 256 -18.08 2.49 -15.53
CA ALA A 256 -19.43 2.18 -15.98
C ALA A 256 -19.51 2.13 -17.52
N GLU A 257 -18.98 3.16 -18.18
CA GLU A 257 -18.94 3.32 -19.63
C GLU A 257 -18.19 2.18 -20.32
N HIS A 258 -17.07 1.75 -19.75
CA HIS A 258 -16.23 0.70 -20.34
C HIS A 258 -16.45 -0.70 -19.76
N SER A 259 -17.58 -0.92 -19.07
CA SER A 259 -17.83 -2.18 -18.38
C SER A 259 -17.84 -3.41 -19.30
N PHE A 260 -18.23 -3.24 -20.58
CA PHE A 260 -18.18 -4.32 -21.57
C PHE A 260 -16.74 -4.67 -21.96
N GLN A 261 -15.92 -3.69 -22.35
CA GLN A 261 -14.50 -3.89 -22.69
C GLN A 261 -13.74 -4.57 -21.53
N LEU A 262 -13.99 -4.13 -20.29
CA LEU A 262 -13.37 -4.70 -19.10
C LEU A 262 -13.76 -6.16 -18.86
N LYS A 263 -15.01 -6.54 -19.17
CA LYS A 263 -15.48 -7.94 -19.12
C LYS A 263 -14.82 -8.76 -20.23
N GLU A 264 -14.71 -8.20 -21.44
CA GLU A 264 -14.10 -8.86 -22.58
C GLU A 264 -12.62 -9.19 -22.34
N ILE A 265 -11.82 -8.24 -21.85
CA ILE A 265 -10.41 -8.50 -21.48
C ILE A 265 -10.33 -9.66 -20.48
N ARG A 266 -11.18 -9.66 -19.45
CA ARG A 266 -11.19 -10.72 -18.43
C ARG A 266 -11.51 -12.09 -19.05
N SER A 267 -12.52 -12.19 -19.91
CA SER A 267 -12.90 -13.45 -20.57
C SER A 267 -11.76 -13.99 -21.44
N LEU A 268 -11.15 -13.14 -22.27
CA LEU A 268 -10.03 -13.52 -23.12
C LEU A 268 -8.80 -13.98 -22.33
N LEU A 269 -8.58 -13.42 -21.14
CA LEU A 269 -7.51 -13.85 -20.25
C LEU A 269 -7.80 -15.20 -19.60
N LEU A 270 -9.07 -15.51 -19.28
CA LEU A 270 -9.45 -16.79 -18.68
C LEU A 270 -9.39 -17.96 -19.67
N GLU A 271 -9.83 -17.75 -20.91
CA GLU A 271 -9.85 -18.80 -21.95
C GLU A 271 -8.48 -19.40 -22.25
N ARG A 272 -7.40 -18.68 -21.93
CA ARG A 272 -6.02 -19.06 -22.28
C ARG A 272 -5.24 -19.70 -21.14
N GLN A 273 -5.87 -20.00 -20.00
CA GLN A 273 -5.14 -20.29 -18.76
C GLN A 273 -5.54 -21.64 -18.18
N GLU A 274 -4.54 -22.49 -17.97
CA GLU A 274 -4.71 -23.84 -17.43
C GLU A 274 -5.10 -23.84 -15.94
N ASN A 275 -4.81 -22.75 -15.21
CA ASN A 275 -5.07 -22.61 -13.78
C ASN A 275 -6.14 -21.53 -13.48
N VAL A 276 -7.34 -21.72 -14.02
CA VAL A 276 -8.49 -20.80 -13.90
C VAL A 276 -8.81 -20.44 -12.45
N ASP A 277 -8.86 -21.42 -11.54
CA ASP A 277 -9.24 -21.20 -10.14
C ASP A 277 -8.31 -20.28 -9.37
N ILE A 278 -7.03 -20.29 -9.77
CA ILE A 278 -5.98 -19.51 -9.12
C ILE A 278 -5.89 -18.11 -9.73
N LEU A 279 -6.09 -17.99 -11.04
CA LEU A 279 -5.96 -16.72 -11.76
C LEU A 279 -7.23 -15.87 -11.73
N SER A 280 -8.41 -16.50 -11.68
CA SER A 280 -9.71 -15.82 -11.65
C SER A 280 -9.81 -14.76 -10.54
N PRO A 281 -9.42 -15.02 -9.27
CA PRO A 281 -9.41 -13.99 -8.22
C PRO A 281 -8.52 -12.78 -8.51
N PHE A 282 -7.39 -13.02 -9.16
CA PHE A 282 -6.48 -11.98 -9.57
C PHE A 282 -7.08 -11.14 -10.71
N LEU A 283 -7.70 -11.79 -11.71
CA LEU A 283 -8.39 -11.09 -12.79
C LEU A 283 -9.63 -10.34 -12.30
N ASP A 284 -10.34 -10.87 -11.31
CA ASP A 284 -11.44 -10.15 -10.63
C ASP A 284 -10.94 -8.86 -9.98
N TYR A 285 -9.78 -8.91 -9.31
CA TYR A 285 -9.13 -7.71 -8.77
C TYR A 285 -8.70 -6.71 -9.86
N LEU A 286 -8.08 -7.19 -10.96
CA LEU A 286 -7.68 -6.32 -12.06
C LEU A 286 -8.88 -5.65 -12.72
N HIS A 287 -9.92 -6.44 -13.00
CA HIS A 287 -11.19 -5.95 -13.53
C HIS A 287 -11.83 -4.94 -12.58
N PHE A 288 -11.85 -5.23 -11.26
CA PHE A 288 -12.40 -4.33 -10.25
C PHE A 288 -11.69 -2.96 -10.25
N ASN A 289 -10.39 -2.97 -10.55
CA ASN A 289 -9.55 -1.80 -10.74
C ASN A 289 -9.43 -1.36 -12.22
N CYS A 290 -10.34 -1.74 -13.10
CA CYS A 290 -10.40 -1.32 -14.51
C CYS A 290 -9.09 -1.53 -15.29
N PHE A 291 -8.30 -2.52 -14.88
CA PHE A 291 -6.92 -2.64 -15.31
C PHE A 291 -6.15 -1.29 -15.17
N LYS A 292 -6.23 -0.67 -13.99
CA LYS A 292 -5.52 0.55 -13.55
C LYS A 292 -4.87 0.38 -12.16
N PRO A 293 -3.81 1.17 -11.81
CA PRO A 293 -3.06 1.02 -10.56
C PRO A 293 -3.96 1.22 -9.34
N PHE A 294 -3.42 0.85 -8.17
CA PHE A 294 -4.07 1.16 -6.90
C PHE A 294 -4.56 2.62 -6.84
N LYS A 295 -5.84 2.77 -6.48
CA LYS A 295 -6.50 4.05 -6.20
C LYS A 295 -7.03 4.06 -4.77
N ILE A 296 -6.77 5.15 -4.05
CA ILE A 296 -7.29 5.40 -2.71
C ILE A 296 -8.80 5.58 -2.81
N ARG A 297 -9.53 4.67 -2.20
CA ARG A 297 -10.98 4.77 -1.96
C ARG A 297 -11.17 5.35 -0.59
N LEU A 298 -11.52 6.63 -0.51
CA LEU A 298 -11.75 7.31 0.75
C LEU A 298 -12.97 6.70 1.43
N PRO A 299 -12.81 6.06 2.59
CA PRO A 299 -13.90 5.42 3.28
C PRO A 299 -14.74 6.47 3.99
N GLY A 300 -16.05 6.24 4.07
CA GLY A 300 -16.95 7.14 4.74
C GLY A 300 -18.26 6.46 5.12
N LEU A 301 -19.08 7.21 5.84
CA LEU A 301 -20.41 6.78 6.25
C LEU A 301 -21.48 7.71 5.66
N ASN A 302 -22.52 7.11 5.09
CA ASN A 302 -23.73 7.81 4.69
C ASN A 302 -24.92 7.12 5.36
N LYS A 303 -25.61 7.82 6.26
CA LYS A 303 -26.71 7.28 7.08
C LYS A 303 -26.34 5.94 7.77
N GLY A 304 -25.11 5.87 8.31
CA GLY A 304 -24.59 4.68 9.00
C GLY A 304 -24.18 3.51 8.08
N LYS A 305 -24.25 3.66 6.75
CA LYS A 305 -23.77 2.67 5.80
C LYS A 305 -22.41 3.06 5.24
N LEU A 306 -21.52 2.08 5.14
CA LEU A 306 -20.23 2.21 4.45
C LEU A 306 -20.44 2.70 3.01
N THR A 307 -19.72 3.76 2.64
CA THR A 307 -19.68 4.33 1.31
C THR A 307 -18.28 4.79 0.97
N ASN A 308 -18.01 5.00 -0.32
CA ASN A 308 -16.86 5.81 -0.72
C ASN A 308 -17.25 7.29 -0.69
N ILE A 309 -16.30 8.13 -0.30
CA ILE A 309 -16.38 9.59 -0.46
C ILE A 309 -15.55 9.95 -1.67
N PHE A 310 -16.13 10.72 -2.59
CA PHE A 310 -15.39 11.18 -3.76
C PHE A 310 -14.57 12.43 -3.42
N PRO A 311 -13.35 12.57 -3.94
CA PRO A 311 -12.56 13.78 -3.76
C PRO A 311 -13.31 15.07 -4.10
N GLU A 312 -14.18 15.03 -5.11
CA GLU A 312 -14.99 16.16 -5.59
C GLU A 312 -16.03 16.66 -4.55
N ASP A 313 -16.47 15.76 -3.66
CA ASP A 313 -17.43 16.09 -2.60
C ASP A 313 -16.76 16.84 -1.43
N ILE A 314 -15.44 16.71 -1.30
CA ILE A 314 -14.65 17.29 -0.20
C ILE A 314 -14.54 18.80 -0.42
N LYS A 315 -14.94 19.57 0.60
CA LYS A 315 -14.82 21.03 0.59
C LYS A 315 -13.87 21.55 1.67
N GLU A 316 -13.46 20.70 2.60
CA GLU A 316 -12.53 21.03 3.67
C GLU A 316 -11.49 19.91 3.79
N ILE A 317 -10.21 20.28 3.72
CA ILE A 317 -9.07 19.39 3.95
C ILE A 317 -8.28 19.95 5.11
N THR A 318 -8.05 19.13 6.14
CA THR A 318 -7.16 19.48 7.25
C THR A 318 -6.01 18.49 7.31
N ILE A 319 -4.78 19.00 7.26
CA ILE A 319 -3.57 18.20 7.47
C ILE A 319 -3.10 18.48 8.89
N THR A 320 -2.88 17.45 9.68
CA THR A 320 -2.43 17.62 11.05
C THR A 320 -1.49 16.50 11.50
N GLN A 321 -0.48 16.89 12.27
CA GLN A 321 0.33 15.98 13.09
C GLN A 321 -0.10 16.06 14.57
N ILE A 322 -1.09 16.92 14.86
CA ILE A 322 -1.61 17.38 16.16
C ILE A 322 -0.51 17.60 17.21
N ALA A 323 0.16 18.76 17.15
CA ALA A 323 0.65 19.40 18.36
C ALA A 323 -0.55 20.09 19.03
N ILE A 324 -1.00 19.57 20.18
CA ILE A 324 -1.90 20.32 21.06
C ILE A 324 -1.00 21.17 21.95
N ILE A 325 -0.90 22.47 21.64
CA ILE A 325 -0.47 23.45 22.64
C ILE A 325 -1.62 23.49 23.64
N ASN A 326 -1.35 23.12 24.89
CA ASN A 326 -2.27 23.32 26.03
C ASN A 326 -2.56 24.79 26.23
#